data_AF-A0A1D2N853-F1
#
_entry.id   AF-A0A1D2N853-F1
#
_cell.length_a   1.000
_cell.length_b   1.000
_cell.length_c   1.000
_cell.angle_alpha   90.00
_cell.angle_beta   90.00
_cell.angle_gamma   90.00
#
_symmetry.space_group_name_H-M   'P 1'
#
loop_
_entity.id
_entity.type
_entity.pdbx_description
1 polymer ?
#
loop_
_entity_poly.entity_id
_entity_poly.type
_entity_poly.pdbx_seq_one_letter_code
_entity_poly.pdbx_strand_id
1 'polypeptide(L)'
;MSSAEEFEKYAILKNMFRRRSSTEFTGACFAQVMNADQMPKILNHCQSHVNPDELRKQIDQVDPAHTGKLTFDQYTKICNQFVRDPTVSPTALEFKTLSDFET
;
A
#
# COMPACT_ATOMS: atom_id res chain seq x y z
N MET A 1 -11.95 15.62 -5.28
CA MET A 1 -12.51 14.66 -4.30
C MET A 1 -12.91 15.44 -3.07
N SER A 2 -14.06 15.14 -2.45
CA SER A 2 -14.48 15.85 -1.23
C SER A 2 -13.77 15.24 -0.02
N SER A 3 -13.32 16.05 0.95
CA SER A 3 -12.60 15.56 2.14
C SER A 3 -13.32 14.44 2.90
N ALA A 4 -14.65 14.32 2.75
CA ALA A 4 -15.44 13.26 3.36
C ALA A 4 -15.11 11.85 2.82
N GLU A 5 -14.90 11.72 1.50
CA GLU A 5 -14.65 10.43 0.85
C GLU A 5 -13.25 9.89 1.21
N GLU A 6 -12.26 10.77 1.33
CA GLU A 6 -10.91 10.42 1.78
C GLU A 6 -10.91 9.97 3.25
N PHE A 7 -11.72 10.63 4.09
CA PHE A 7 -11.86 10.28 5.51
C PHE A 7 -12.49 8.90 5.70
N GLU A 8 -13.51 8.58 4.91
CA GLU A 8 -14.20 7.29 4.96
C GLU A 8 -13.29 6.16 4.46
N LYS A 9 -12.55 6.37 3.36
CA LYS A 9 -11.49 5.45 2.89
C LYS A 9 -10.44 5.20 3.97
N TYR A 10 -9.92 6.25 4.59
CA TYR A 10 -8.92 6.13 5.64
C TYR A 10 -9.45 5.40 6.87
N ALA A 11 -10.71 5.64 7.27
CA ALA A 11 -11.35 4.94 8.38
C ALA A 11 -11.51 3.44 8.09
N ILE A 12 -11.89 3.06 6.86
CA ILE A 12 -11.99 1.65 6.43
C ILE A 12 -10.61 0.99 6.48
N LEU A 13 -9.59 1.61 5.87
CA LEU A 13 -8.22 1.11 5.86
C LEU A 13 -7.66 0.92 7.28
N LYS A 14 -7.89 1.89 8.16
CA LYS A 14 -7.49 1.80 9.57
C LYS A 14 -8.20 0.69 10.32
N ASN A 15 -9.50 0.49 10.09
CA ASN A 15 -10.26 -0.59 10.70
C ASN A 15 -9.75 -1.97 10.21
N MET A 16 -9.48 -2.08 8.91
CA MET A 16 -8.93 -3.31 8.30
C MET A 16 -7.55 -3.66 8.82
N PHE A 17 -6.66 -2.67 8.94
CA PHE A 17 -5.34 -2.83 9.53
C PHE A 17 -5.46 -3.30 10.98
N ARG A 18 -6.24 -2.60 11.81
CA ARG A 18 -6.41 -2.92 13.24
C ARG A 18 -6.89 -4.35 13.47
N ARG A 19 -7.74 -4.89 12.59
CA ARG A 19 -8.26 -6.27 12.71
C ARG A 19 -7.23 -7.35 12.42
N ARG A 20 -6.16 -7.03 11.68
CA ARG A 20 -5.17 -8.00 11.18
C ARG A 20 -3.75 -7.69 11.66
N SER A 21 -3.56 -6.54 12.29
CA SER A 21 -2.30 -6.13 12.88
C SER A 21 -2.11 -6.74 14.27
N SER A 22 -0.87 -7.01 14.62
CA SER A 22 -0.43 -7.39 15.95
C SER A 22 0.55 -6.35 16.47
N THR A 23 0.62 -6.18 17.79
CA THR A 23 1.67 -5.36 18.41
C THR A 23 2.92 -6.22 18.53
N GLU A 24 3.97 -5.84 17.82
CA GLU A 24 5.24 -6.58 17.83
C GLU A 24 6.42 -5.66 18.14
N PHE A 25 7.49 -6.25 18.68
CA PHE A 25 8.72 -5.53 18.96
C PHE A 25 9.51 -5.32 17.67
N THR A 26 9.73 -4.07 17.29
CA THR A 26 10.41 -3.67 16.04
C THR A 26 11.87 -3.29 16.27
N GLY A 27 12.53 -3.88 17.28
CA GLY A 27 13.92 -3.59 17.63
C GLY A 27 14.11 -2.30 18.45
N ALA A 28 13.31 -1.25 18.16
CA ALA A 28 13.34 0.02 18.89
C ALA A 28 12.13 0.20 19.84
N CYS A 29 10.95 -0.25 19.44
CA CYS A 29 9.73 -0.14 20.25
C CYS A 29 8.68 -1.19 19.86
N PHE A 30 7.66 -1.34 20.70
CA PHE A 30 6.45 -2.06 20.33
C PHE A 30 5.62 -1.21 19.38
N ALA A 31 5.43 -1.69 18.16
CA ALA A 31 4.64 -1.03 17.14
C ALA A 31 3.58 -1.98 16.60
N GLN A 32 2.48 -1.39 16.13
CA GLN A 32 1.40 -2.15 15.50
C GLN A 32 1.80 -2.44 14.06
N VAL A 33 1.96 -3.73 13.73
CA VAL A 33 2.45 -4.22 12.45
C VAL A 33 1.55 -5.32 11.92
N MET A 34 1.57 -5.52 10.61
CA MET A 34 0.78 -6.54 9.94
C MET A 34 1.67 -7.34 8.99
N ASN A 35 1.45 -8.65 8.90
CA ASN A 35 2.19 -9.49 7.95
C ASN A 35 1.88 -9.09 6.50
N ALA A 36 2.93 -8.95 5.69
CA ALA A 36 2.82 -8.57 4.28
C ALA A 36 1.97 -9.56 3.46
N ASP A 37 2.00 -10.85 3.80
CA ASP A 37 1.15 -11.90 3.21
C ASP A 37 -0.37 -11.68 3.38
N GLN A 38 -0.78 -10.76 4.25
CA GLN A 38 -2.20 -10.40 4.40
C GLN A 38 -2.66 -9.40 3.33
N MET A 39 -1.74 -8.73 2.63
CA MET A 39 -2.09 -7.72 1.63
C MET A 39 -2.95 -8.23 0.48
N PRO A 40 -2.69 -9.40 -0.14
CA PRO A 40 -3.56 -9.93 -1.18
C PRO A 40 -5.01 -10.10 -0.71
N LYS A 41 -5.21 -10.55 0.54
CA LYS A 41 -6.54 -10.72 1.12
C LYS A 41 -7.25 -9.40 1.35
N ILE A 42 -6.51 -8.36 1.72
CA ILE A 42 -7.05 -7.02 1.97
C ILE A 42 -7.44 -6.34 0.65
N LEU A 43 -6.58 -6.43 -0.36
CA LEU A 43 -6.82 -5.87 -1.68
C LEU A 43 -8.01 -6.55 -2.38
N ASN A 44 -8.12 -7.88 -2.23
CA ASN A 44 -9.29 -8.61 -2.69
C ASN A 44 -10.58 -8.17 -1.96
N HIS A 45 -10.49 -7.87 -0.65
CA HIS A 45 -11.63 -7.33 0.11
C HIS A 45 -12.02 -5.92 -0.31
N CYS A 46 -11.06 -5.12 -0.77
CA CYS A 46 -11.29 -3.81 -1.38
C CYS A 46 -11.73 -3.87 -2.86
N GLN A 47 -12.08 -5.07 -3.37
CA GLN A 47 -12.46 -5.32 -4.77
C GLN A 47 -11.42 -4.84 -5.80
N SER A 48 -10.16 -4.71 -5.39
CA SER A 48 -9.07 -4.34 -6.30
C SER A 48 -8.48 -5.61 -6.91
N HIS A 49 -8.53 -5.71 -8.24
CA HIS A 49 -7.84 -6.75 -8.99
C HIS A 49 -6.35 -6.37 -9.07
N VAL A 50 -5.55 -6.93 -8.17
CA VAL A 50 -4.12 -6.65 -8.10
C VAL A 50 -3.33 -7.83 -8.64
N ASN A 51 -2.35 -7.53 -9.49
CA ASN A 51 -1.38 -8.51 -9.96
C ASN A 51 -0.41 -8.86 -8.81
N PRO A 52 -0.27 -10.16 -8.41
CA PRO A 52 0.63 -10.56 -7.33
C PRO A 52 2.08 -10.09 -7.51
N ASP A 53 2.59 -10.06 -8.74
CA ASP A 53 3.96 -9.59 -9.02
C ASP A 53 4.12 -8.09 -8.74
N GLU A 54 3.10 -7.29 -9.06
CA GLU A 54 3.11 -5.85 -8.80
C GLU A 54 2.97 -5.56 -7.31
N LEU A 55 2.08 -6.28 -6.62
CA LEU A 55 1.94 -6.18 -5.17
C LEU A 55 3.26 -6.49 -4.45
N ARG A 56 3.94 -7.56 -4.87
CA ARG A 56 5.22 -7.95 -4.28
C ARG A 56 6.28 -6.88 -4.49
N LYS A 57 6.35 -6.30 -5.69
CA LYS A 57 7.24 -5.16 -5.96
C LYS A 57 6.95 -3.97 -5.04
N GLN A 58 5.68 -3.66 -4.77
CA GLN A 58 5.32 -2.57 -3.86
C GLN A 58 5.65 -2.89 -2.40
N ILE A 59 5.45 -4.13 -1.97
CA ILE A 59 5.87 -4.60 -0.65
C ILE A 59 7.38 -4.44 -0.50
N ASP A 60 8.17 -4.89 -1.47
CA ASP A 60 9.63 -4.77 -1.45
C ASP A 60 10.10 -3.30 -1.44
N GLN A 61 9.34 -2.38 -2.06
CA GLN A 61 9.64 -0.95 -2.02
C GLN A 61 9.42 -0.32 -0.64
N VAL A 62 8.39 -0.74 0.08
CA VAL A 62 8.07 -0.17 1.41
C VAL A 62 8.73 -0.91 2.56
N ASP A 63 9.08 -2.19 2.37
CA ASP A 63 9.81 -3.06 3.31
C ASP A 63 11.13 -3.54 2.68
N PRO A 64 12.11 -2.65 2.43
CA PRO A 64 13.40 -3.00 1.84
C PRO A 64 14.24 -3.91 2.75
N ALA A 65 13.91 -3.95 4.04
CA ALA A 65 14.53 -4.84 5.01
C ALA A 65 13.96 -6.26 4.94
N HIS A 66 12.93 -6.51 4.10
CA HIS A 66 12.20 -7.76 3.97
C HIS A 66 11.85 -8.37 5.33
N THR A 67 11.41 -7.51 6.25
CA THR A 67 10.97 -7.93 7.58
C THR A 67 9.70 -8.79 7.51
N GLY A 68 8.97 -8.72 6.40
CA GLY A 68 7.67 -9.36 6.21
C GLY A 68 6.57 -8.67 6.99
N LYS A 69 6.86 -7.51 7.60
CA LYS A 69 5.98 -6.77 8.50
C LYS A 69 5.80 -5.35 8.01
N LEU A 70 4.55 -4.95 7.90
CA LEU A 70 4.13 -3.64 7.44
C LEU A 70 3.54 -2.86 8.59
N THR A 71 4.11 -1.69 8.86
CA THR A 71 3.51 -0.66 9.70
C THR A 71 2.28 -0.05 9.01
N PHE A 72 1.47 0.67 9.77
CA PHE A 72 0.28 1.31 9.22
C PHE A 72 0.60 2.29 8.07
N ASP A 73 1.70 3.04 8.16
CA ASP A 73 2.13 3.96 7.10
C ASP A 73 2.45 3.21 5.80
N GLN A 74 3.27 2.16 5.89
CA GLN A 74 3.62 1.30 4.75
C GLN A 74 2.37 0.63 4.15
N TYR A 75 1.45 0.17 5.00
CA TYR A 75 0.17 -0.39 4.59
C TYR A 75 -0.67 0.60 3.78
N THR A 76 -0.84 1.84 4.28
CA THR A 76 -1.64 2.85 3.58
C THR A 76 -1.03 3.27 2.25
N LYS A 77 0.31 3.30 2.13
CA LYS A 77 1.01 3.59 0.86
C LYS A 77 0.68 2.56 -0.21
N ILE A 78 0.76 1.27 0.12
CA ILE A 78 0.39 0.18 -0.79
C ILE A 78 -1.09 0.32 -1.17
N CYS A 79 -1.99 0.49 -0.19
CA CYS A 79 -3.42 0.61 -0.45
C CYS A 79 -3.74 1.81 -1.34
N ASN A 80 -3.14 2.98 -1.16
CA ASN A 80 -3.38 4.15 -2.02
C ASN A 80 -2.97 3.92 -3.48
N GLN A 81 -2.01 3.03 -3.73
CA GLN A 81 -1.53 2.75 -5.07
C GLN A 81 -2.46 1.80 -5.85
N PHE A 82 -3.10 0.87 -5.12
CA PHE A 82 -3.99 -0.15 -5.70
C PHE A 82 -5.47 0.17 -5.57
N VAL A 83 -5.86 0.92 -4.55
CA VAL A 83 -7.20 1.50 -4.39
C VAL A 83 -7.21 2.78 -5.21
N ARG A 84 -7.13 2.62 -6.53
CA ARG A 84 -7.22 3.74 -7.46
C ARG A 84 -8.68 4.17 -7.56
N ASP A 85 -8.90 5.46 -7.44
CA ASP A 85 -10.18 6.09 -7.73
C ASP A 85 -10.66 5.68 -9.13
N PRO A 86 -11.94 5.26 -9.30
CA PRO A 86 -12.48 4.93 -10.61
C PRO A 86 -12.55 6.13 -11.58
N THR A 87 -12.11 7.32 -11.15
CA THR A 87 -12.11 8.57 -11.92
C THR A 87 -10.73 8.95 -12.50
N VAL A 88 -9.64 8.29 -12.10
CA VAL A 88 -8.29 8.58 -12.63
C VAL A 88 -7.89 7.58 -13.72
N SER A 89 -8.15 7.98 -14.96
CA SER A 89 -7.62 7.36 -16.18
C SER A 89 -6.11 7.09 -16.05
N PRO A 90 -5.61 5.90 -16.45
CA PRO A 90 -4.18 5.59 -16.46
C PRO A 90 -3.46 6.38 -17.55
N THR A 91 -3.07 7.62 -17.25
CA THR A 91 -2.28 8.44 -18.18
C THR A 91 -0.97 8.96 -17.55
N ALA A 92 -0.53 8.43 -16.41
CA ALA A 92 0.69 8.90 -15.74
C ALA A 92 1.70 7.80 -15.37
N LEU A 93 1.70 6.70 -16.13
CA LEU A 93 2.85 5.80 -16.21
C LEU A 93 3.29 5.74 -17.68
N GLU A 94 3.46 6.91 -18.30
CA GLU A 94 4.28 7.01 -19.51
C GLU A 94 5.73 6.73 -19.11
N PHE A 95 6.12 5.50 -19.43
CA PHE A 95 7.47 5.08 -19.75
C PHE A 95 8.27 6.16 -20.49
N LYS A 96 9.57 6.23 -20.18
CA LYS A 96 10.68 7.02 -20.78
C LYS A 96 10.99 8.28 -19.96
N THR A 97 11.96 8.30 -19.03
CA THR A 97 13.38 7.88 -19.19
C THR A 97 13.96 8.18 -20.57
N LEU A 98 13.77 9.39 -21.08
CA LEU A 98 14.58 9.97 -22.16
C LEU A 98 14.92 11.45 -21.86
N SER A 99 15.18 11.75 -20.59
CA SER A 99 15.70 13.05 -20.15
C SER A 99 17.00 12.80 -19.37
N ASP A 100 18.03 12.26 -20.01
CA ASP A 100 19.44 12.53 -19.67
C ASP A 100 20.39 11.86 -20.68
N PHE A 101 20.68 12.55 -21.78
CA PHE A 101 22.06 12.88 -22.18
C PHE A 101 22.01 13.86 -23.36
N GLU A 102 22.21 15.15 -23.07
CA GLU A 102 22.57 16.16 -24.05
C GLU A 102 23.96 15.86 -24.62
N THR A 103 24.08 15.79 -25.96
CA THR A 103 25.02 16.53 -26.83
C THR A 103 24.95 15.96 -28.25
#